data_AF-A0A832FMI8-F1
#
_entry.id   AF-A0A832FMI8-F1
#
_cell.length_a   1.000
_cell.length_b   1.000
_cell.length_c   1.000
_cell.angle_alpha   90.00
_cell.angle_beta   90.00
_cell.angle_gamma   90.00
#
_symmetry.space_group_name_H-M   'P 1'
#
loop_
_entity.id
_entity.type
_entity.pdbx_description
1 polymer ?
#
loop_
_entity_poly.entity_id
_entity_poly.type
_entity_poly.pdbx_seq_one_letter_code
_entity_poly.pdbx_strand_id
1 'polypeptide(L)'
;LSNLISGLFGVVGMVNYTLSPGMISATKCASRYPLAFAGVFLIAIAFIPTIIYLFEAIPAVIVGSIFIYIMCSQIGVALSMIKIRDQDSGVVIGFPVLLAVIIAFLPDKVLSSLPEFLRPILGNSFVMGVLSAMILEHLVFRDKHENP
;
A
#
# COMPACT_ATOMS: atom_id res chain seq x y z
N LEU A 1 17.05 0.97 6.44
CA LEU A 1 18.10 -0.07 6.31
C LEU A 1 17.66 -1.22 5.42
N SER A 2 16.53 -1.88 5.68
CA SER A 2 15.99 -2.95 4.81
C SER A 2 15.87 -2.54 3.34
N ASN A 3 15.29 -1.37 3.05
CA ASN A 3 15.16 -0.88 1.66
C ASN A 3 16.51 -0.60 0.98
N LEU A 4 17.53 -0.21 1.72
CA LEU A 4 18.88 -0.02 1.19
C LEU A 4 19.48 -1.38 0.79
N ILE A 5 19.31 -2.38 1.67
CA ILE A 5 19.73 -3.76 1.42
C ILE A 5 18.96 -4.34 0.22
N SER A 6 17.63 -4.15 0.13
CA SER A 6 16.84 -4.55 -1.04
C SER A 6 17.38 -3.94 -2.33
N GLY A 7 17.72 -2.64 -2.33
CA GLY A 7 18.32 -1.98 -3.48
C GLY A 7 19.68 -2.56 -3.88
N LEU A 8 20.53 -2.92 -2.92
CA LEU A 8 21.82 -3.59 -3.18
C LEU A 8 21.63 -4.97 -3.83
N PHE A 9 20.59 -5.70 -3.47
CA PHE A 9 20.26 -7.01 -4.04
C PHE A 9 19.33 -6.93 -5.27
N GLY A 10 19.00 -5.73 -5.77
CA GLY A 10 18.11 -5.54 -6.92
C GLY A 10 16.65 -5.92 -6.67
N VAL A 11 16.23 -5.98 -5.40
CA VAL A 11 14.87 -6.32 -4.98
C VAL A 11 14.08 -5.04 -4.72
N VAL A 12 12.78 -5.06 -5.03
CA VAL A 12 11.87 -3.96 -4.70
C VAL A 12 11.88 -3.71 -3.19
N GLY A 13 11.82 -2.42 -2.80
CA GLY A 13 11.79 -2.01 -1.39
C GLY A 13 10.66 -2.71 -0.62
N MET A 14 10.96 -3.08 0.62
CA MET A 14 10.01 -3.72 1.53
C MET A 14 9.08 -2.68 2.15
N VAL A 15 7.79 -3.01 2.20
CA VAL A 15 6.76 -2.24 2.91
C VAL A 15 6.09 -3.11 3.96
N ASN A 16 5.55 -2.47 5.00
CA ASN A 16 4.82 -3.19 6.03
C ASN A 16 3.51 -3.74 5.46
N TYR A 17 3.19 -4.99 5.77
CA TYR A 17 1.94 -5.60 5.35
C TYR A 17 0.79 -5.17 6.27
N THR A 18 -0.24 -4.55 5.72
CA THR A 18 -1.48 -4.16 6.42
C THR A 18 -2.23 -5.37 7.03
N LEU A 19 -1.93 -6.58 6.57
CA LEU A 19 -2.51 -7.83 7.10
C LEU A 19 -1.93 -8.25 8.45
N SER A 20 -0.73 -7.78 8.82
CA SER A 20 -0.06 -8.21 10.04
C SER A 20 -0.85 -7.87 11.32
N PRO A 21 -1.39 -6.65 11.50
CA PRO A 21 -2.29 -6.35 12.62
C PRO A 21 -3.57 -7.21 12.62
N GLY A 22 -4.17 -7.46 11.45
CA GLY A 22 -5.37 -8.29 11.32
C GLY A 22 -5.12 -9.75 11.76
N MET A 23 -3.96 -10.30 11.40
CA MET A 23 -3.54 -11.63 11.84
C MET A 23 -3.30 -11.68 13.35
N ILE A 24 -2.72 -10.63 13.95
CA ILE A 24 -2.55 -10.52 15.41
C ILE A 24 -3.92 -10.45 16.10
N SER A 25 -4.87 -9.69 15.58
CA SER A 25 -6.23 -9.61 16.12
C SER A 25 -6.95 -10.97 16.07
N ALA A 26 -6.77 -11.74 15.00
CA ALA A 26 -7.39 -13.07 14.85
C ALA A 26 -6.73 -14.14 15.74
N THR A 27 -5.39 -14.17 15.78
CA THR A 27 -4.62 -15.18 16.54
C THR A 27 -4.42 -14.82 18.01
N LYS A 28 -4.70 -13.57 18.39
CA LYS A 28 -4.40 -12.97 19.70
C LYS A 28 -2.94 -13.11 20.13
N CYS A 29 -2.03 -13.33 19.18
CA CYS A 29 -0.60 -13.50 19.44
C CYS A 29 0.18 -12.34 18.81
N ALA A 30 0.59 -11.38 19.64
CA ALA A 30 1.44 -10.25 19.22
C ALA A 30 2.94 -10.55 19.39
N SER A 31 3.32 -11.82 19.48
CA SER A 31 4.71 -12.21 19.67
C SER A 31 5.54 -11.92 18.42
N ARG A 32 6.79 -11.51 18.62
CA ARG A 32 7.77 -11.33 17.55
C ARG A 32 8.34 -12.65 17.02
N TYR A 33 8.21 -13.74 17.79
CA TYR A 33 8.80 -15.04 17.45
C TYR A 33 8.16 -15.71 16.22
N PRO A 34 6.81 -15.71 16.06
CA PRO A 34 6.18 -16.21 14.83
C PRO A 34 6.68 -15.50 13.57
N LEU A 35 6.85 -14.17 13.64
CA LEU A 35 7.35 -13.38 12.50
C LEU A 35 8.80 -13.73 12.17
N ALA A 36 9.66 -13.83 13.19
CA ALA A 36 11.06 -14.22 13.00
C ALA A 36 11.18 -15.64 12.44
N PHE A 37 10.37 -16.58 12.94
CA PHE A 37 10.34 -17.96 12.46
C PHE A 37 9.88 -18.04 11.00
N ALA A 38 8.81 -17.32 10.65
CA ALA A 38 8.34 -17.23 9.26
C ALA A 38 9.41 -16.66 8.33
N GLY A 39 10.14 -15.62 8.75
CA GLY A 39 11.24 -15.05 7.98
C GLY A 39 12.38 -16.04 7.73
N VAL A 40 12.85 -16.73 8.77
CA VAL A 40 13.90 -17.76 8.65
C VAL A 40 13.44 -18.91 7.74
N PHE A 41 12.18 -19.32 7.88
CA PHE A 41 11.60 -20.38 7.06
C PHE A 41 11.50 -20.00 5.58
N LEU A 42 11.10 -18.77 5.27
CA LEU A 42 11.06 -18.25 3.90
C LEU A 42 12.46 -18.17 3.29
N ILE A 43 13.47 -17.76 4.07
CA ILE A 43 14.87 -17.78 3.62
C ILE A 43 15.30 -19.22 3.29
N ALA A 44 14.98 -20.19 4.15
CA ALA A 44 15.32 -21.59 3.90
C ALA A 44 14.65 -22.14 2.62
N ILE A 45 13.37 -21.83 2.40
CA ILE A 45 12.64 -22.23 1.18
C ILE A 45 13.26 -21.62 -0.07
N ALA A 46 13.78 -20.39 0.00
CA ALA A 46 14.37 -19.72 -1.15
C ALA A 46 15.60 -20.46 -1.72
N PHE A 47 16.25 -21.33 -0.94
CA PHE A 47 17.37 -22.17 -1.41
C PHE A 47 16.93 -23.52 -1.98
N ILE A 48 15.63 -23.85 -1.96
CA ILE A 48 15.09 -25.13 -2.43
C ILE A 48 14.34 -24.93 -3.75
N PRO A 49 14.98 -25.20 -4.91
CA PRO A 49 14.39 -24.92 -6.23
C PRO A 49 13.12 -25.73 -6.50
N THR A 50 12.98 -26.92 -5.91
CA THR A 50 11.78 -27.77 -6.04
C THR A 50 10.52 -27.07 -5.55
N ILE A 51 10.61 -26.29 -4.46
CA ILE A 51 9.46 -25.57 -3.89
C ILE A 51 9.13 -24.37 -4.76
N ILE A 52 10.14 -23.70 -5.32
CA ILE A 52 9.95 -22.58 -6.25
C ILE A 52 9.18 -23.04 -7.50
N TYR A 53 9.54 -24.19 -8.07
CA TYR A 53 8.84 -24.77 -9.21
C TYR A 53 7.37 -25.10 -8.88
N LEU A 54 7.10 -25.57 -7.66
CA LEU A 54 5.73 -25.81 -7.21
C LEU A 54 4.91 -24.52 -7.13
N PHE A 55 5.50 -23.41 -6.66
CA PHE A 55 4.84 -22.11 -6.66
C PHE A 55 4.59 -21.57 -8.07
N GLU A 56 5.52 -21.82 -9.00
CA GLU A 56 5.38 -21.42 -10.40
C GLU A 56 4.28 -22.20 -11.13
N ALA A 57 4.00 -23.44 -10.71
CA ALA A 57 2.91 -24.24 -11.22
C ALA A 57 1.50 -23.72 -10.82
N ILE A 58 1.41 -22.74 -9.90
CA ILE A 58 0.13 -22.17 -9.48
C ILE A 58 -0.45 -21.33 -10.63
N PRO A 59 -1.68 -21.62 -11.09
CA PRO A 59 -2.32 -20.84 -12.14
C PRO A 59 -2.44 -19.35 -11.78
N ALA A 60 -2.11 -18.49 -12.74
CA ALA A 60 -2.17 -17.03 -12.57
C ALA A 60 -3.56 -16.53 -12.12
N VAL A 61 -4.63 -17.22 -12.53
CA VAL A 61 -6.02 -16.91 -12.13
C VAL A 61 -6.21 -17.05 -10.61
N ILE A 62 -5.60 -18.06 -9.98
CA ILE A 62 -5.70 -18.26 -8.52
C ILE A 62 -4.97 -17.13 -7.79
N VAL A 63 -3.74 -16.84 -8.23
CA VAL A 63 -2.93 -15.75 -7.67
C VAL A 63 -3.67 -14.42 -7.79
N GLY A 64 -4.17 -14.08 -8.98
CA GLY A 64 -4.96 -12.88 -9.22
C GLY A 64 -6.22 -12.79 -8.35
N SER A 65 -6.95 -13.89 -8.17
CA SER A 65 -8.15 -13.92 -7.33
C SER A 65 -7.84 -13.62 -5.86
N ILE A 66 -6.76 -14.20 -5.33
CA ILE A 66 -6.31 -13.93 -3.96
C ILE A 66 -5.85 -12.48 -3.81
N PHE A 67 -5.12 -11.94 -4.80
CA PHE A 67 -4.71 -10.54 -4.79
C PHE A 67 -5.91 -9.59 -4.78
N ILE A 68 -6.94 -9.83 -5.60
CA ILE A 68 -8.17 -9.04 -5.59
C ILE A 68 -8.83 -9.09 -4.21
N TYR A 69 -8.96 -10.28 -3.62
CA TYR A 69 -9.52 -10.43 -2.27
C TYR A 69 -8.74 -9.63 -1.22
N ILE A 70 -7.40 -9.72 -1.24
CA ILE A 70 -6.53 -8.99 -0.31
C ILE A 70 -6.70 -7.47 -0.49
N MET A 71 -6.74 -6.97 -1.72
CA MET A 71 -6.93 -5.54 -1.99
C MET A 71 -8.30 -5.05 -1.55
N CYS A 72 -9.37 -5.82 -1.80
CA CYS A 72 -10.70 -5.53 -1.28
C CYS A 72 -10.72 -5.49 0.25
N SER A 73 -10.03 -6.42 0.91
CA SER A 73 -9.90 -6.43 2.37
C SER A 73 -9.17 -5.19 2.90
N GLN A 74 -8.08 -4.77 2.24
CA GLN A 74 -7.35 -3.54 2.58
C GLN A 74 -8.24 -2.30 2.46
N ILE A 75 -9.04 -2.21 1.39
CA ILE A 75 -10.02 -1.13 1.23
C ILE A 75 -11.06 -1.17 2.35
N GLY A 76 -11.58 -2.35 2.70
CA GLY A 76 -12.54 -2.51 3.79
C GLY A 76 -11.98 -2.05 5.15
N VAL A 77 -10.72 -2.35 5.45
CA VAL A 77 -10.03 -1.87 6.65
C VAL A 77 -9.79 -0.36 6.59
N ALA A 78 -9.40 0.18 5.44
CA ALA A 78 -9.25 1.62 5.29
C ALA A 78 -10.58 2.36 5.52
N LEU A 79 -11.68 1.85 4.96
CA LEU A 79 -13.02 2.40 5.14
C LEU A 79 -13.50 2.34 6.60
N SER A 80 -13.16 1.28 7.35
CA SER A 80 -13.54 1.18 8.77
C SER A 80 -12.79 2.14 9.68
N MET A 81 -11.64 2.66 9.23
CA MET A 81 -10.87 3.69 9.94
C MET A 81 -11.38 5.12 9.68
N ILE A 82 -12.16 5.33 8.61
CA ILE A 82 -12.64 6.65 8.21
C ILE A 82 -13.71 7.16 9.20
N LYS A 83 -13.54 8.40 9.65
CA LYS A 83 -14.53 9.13 10.47
C LYS A 83 -14.89 10.45 9.79
N ILE A 84 -16.04 10.50 9.13
CA ILE A 84 -16.56 11.72 8.52
C ILE A 84 -17.41 12.42 9.59
N ARG A 85 -16.95 13.59 10.04
CA ARG A 85 -17.66 14.41 11.04
C ARG A 85 -18.44 15.53 10.35
N ASP A 86 -17.76 16.25 9.46
CA ASP A 86 -18.32 17.38 8.71
C ASP A 86 -18.08 17.23 7.21
N GLN A 87 -18.69 18.10 6.41
CA GLN A 87 -18.46 18.18 4.96
C GLN A 87 -16.98 18.37 4.61
N ASP A 88 -16.24 19.17 5.39
CA ASP A 88 -14.80 19.39 5.21
C ASP A 88 -14.01 18.08 5.35
N SER A 89 -14.29 17.28 6.37
CA SER A 89 -13.68 15.95 6.55
C SER A 89 -14.01 15.01 5.38
N GLY A 90 -15.21 15.12 4.81
CA GLY A 90 -15.59 14.40 3.60
C GLY A 90 -14.76 14.82 2.38
N VAL A 91 -14.47 16.12 2.22
CA VAL A 91 -13.64 16.64 1.12
C VAL A 91 -12.18 16.20 1.25
N VAL A 92 -11.62 16.22 2.47
CA VAL A 92 -10.24 15.75 2.74
C VAL A 92 -10.04 14.28 2.35
N ILE A 93 -11.11 13.48 2.34
CA ILE A 93 -11.05 12.07 1.95
C ILE A 93 -11.41 11.88 0.47
N GLY A 94 -12.51 12.48 0.03
CA GLY A 94 -13.07 12.25 -1.30
C GLY A 94 -12.23 12.84 -2.42
N PHE A 95 -11.68 14.04 -2.23
CA PHE A 95 -10.89 14.70 -3.27
C PHE A 95 -9.58 13.95 -3.59
N PRO A 96 -8.77 13.53 -2.60
CA PRO A 96 -7.58 12.73 -2.87
C PRO A 96 -7.85 11.40 -3.56
N VAL A 97 -8.95 10.72 -3.19
CA VAL A 97 -9.36 9.47 -3.85
C VAL A 97 -9.72 9.73 -5.30
N LEU A 98 -10.51 10.76 -5.59
CA LEU A 98 -10.85 11.16 -6.96
C LEU A 98 -9.60 11.48 -7.77
N LEU A 99 -8.70 12.28 -7.21
CA LEU A 99 -7.46 12.69 -7.87
C LEU A 99 -6.54 11.49 -8.16
N ALA A 100 -6.41 10.56 -7.21
CA ALA A 100 -5.66 9.32 -7.42
C ALA A 100 -6.24 8.49 -8.58
N VAL A 101 -7.57 8.35 -8.65
CA VAL A 101 -8.25 7.63 -9.75
C VAL A 101 -7.99 8.30 -11.10
N ILE A 102 -8.08 9.64 -11.18
CA ILE A 102 -7.79 10.38 -12.42
C ILE A 102 -6.37 10.08 -12.91
N ILE A 103 -5.41 10.07 -12.00
CA ILE A 103 -4.00 9.80 -12.32
C ILE A 103 -3.78 8.33 -12.72
N ALA A 104 -4.49 7.39 -12.08
CA ALA A 104 -4.41 5.97 -12.41
C ALA A 104 -4.86 5.65 -13.84
N PHE A 105 -5.77 6.46 -14.40
CA PHE A 105 -6.30 6.30 -15.77
C PHE A 105 -5.73 7.33 -16.75
N LEU A 106 -4.61 7.99 -16.41
CA LEU A 106 -4.03 9.03 -17.26
C LEU A 106 -3.40 8.40 -18.52
N PRO A 107 -3.64 8.94 -19.74
CA PRO A 107 -3.07 8.39 -20.97
C PRO A 107 -1.54 8.47 -20.98
N ASP A 108 -0.88 7.46 -21.57
CA ASP A 108 0.58 7.40 -21.67
C ASP A 108 1.21 8.62 -22.36
N LYS A 109 0.47 9.27 -23.27
CA LYS A 109 0.89 10.51 -23.94
C LYS A 109 1.13 11.65 -22.95
N VAL A 110 0.28 11.76 -21.93
CA VAL A 110 0.40 12.80 -20.89
C VAL A 110 1.55 12.45 -19.95
N LEU A 111 1.64 11.19 -19.52
CA LEU A 111 2.74 10.73 -18.65
C LEU A 111 4.11 10.89 -19.31
N SER A 112 4.21 10.71 -20.62
CA SER A 112 5.46 10.83 -21.38
C SER A 112 5.84 12.29 -21.67
N SER A 113 4.91 13.23 -21.51
CA SER A 113 5.20 14.67 -21.60
C SER A 113 5.80 15.24 -20.32
N LEU A 114 5.75 14.49 -19.22
CA LEU A 114 6.32 14.89 -17.94
C LEU A 114 7.85 14.69 -17.94
N PRO A 115 8.60 15.58 -17.25
CA PRO A 115 10.03 15.37 -17.03
C PRO A 115 10.30 14.02 -16.34
N GLU A 116 11.37 13.34 -16.76
CA GLU A 116 11.70 11.98 -16.29
C GLU A 116 11.82 11.90 -14.76
N PHE A 117 12.33 12.95 -14.11
CA PHE A 117 12.48 13.00 -12.65
C PHE A 117 11.15 13.19 -11.89
N LEU A 118 10.12 13.77 -12.53
CA LEU A 118 8.80 13.98 -11.92
C LEU A 118 7.83 12.83 -12.19
N ARG A 119 8.06 12.07 -13.26
CA ARG A 119 7.18 10.97 -13.68
C ARG A 119 6.90 9.93 -12.58
N PRO A 120 7.86 9.52 -11.72
CA PRO A 120 7.59 8.59 -10.63
C PRO A 120 6.67 9.16 -9.53
N ILE A 121 6.62 10.49 -9.39
CA ILE A 121 5.80 11.18 -8.38
C ILE A 121 4.42 11.47 -8.97
N LEU A 122 4.38 12.24 -10.07
CA LEU A 122 3.15 12.71 -10.70
C LEU A 122 2.38 11.60 -11.42
N GLY A 123 3.07 10.56 -11.90
CA GLY A 123 2.45 9.39 -12.52
C GLY A 123 1.99 8.33 -11.52
N ASN A 124 2.27 8.50 -10.23
CA ASN A 124 1.87 7.55 -9.20
C ASN A 124 0.61 8.04 -8.47
N SER A 125 -0.51 7.36 -8.73
CA SER A 125 -1.82 7.68 -8.15
C SER A 125 -1.81 7.63 -6.63
N PHE A 126 -1.08 6.69 -6.02
CA PHE A 126 -0.98 6.57 -4.58
C PHE A 126 -0.23 7.78 -3.98
N VAL A 127 0.93 8.14 -4.53
CA VAL A 127 1.73 9.28 -4.06
C VAL A 127 0.92 10.57 -4.17
N MET A 128 0.28 10.81 -5.30
CA MET A 128 -0.51 12.02 -5.53
C MET A 128 -1.77 12.08 -4.68
N GLY A 129 -2.41 10.94 -4.41
CA GLY A 129 -3.50 10.85 -3.43
C GLY A 129 -3.04 11.24 -2.03
N VAL A 130 -1.97 10.61 -1.53
CA VAL A 130 -1.45 10.92 -0.18
C VAL A 130 -1.01 12.37 -0.05
N LEU A 131 -0.28 12.91 -1.03
CA LEU A 131 0.12 14.32 -1.05
C LEU A 131 -1.10 15.26 -1.01
N SER A 132 -2.13 14.97 -1.81
CA SER A 132 -3.35 15.78 -1.82
C SER A 132 -4.08 15.73 -0.49
N ALA A 133 -4.16 14.56 0.14
CA ALA A 133 -4.77 14.42 1.48
C ALA A 133 -4.00 15.25 2.51
N MET A 134 -2.67 15.14 2.53
CA MET A 134 -1.82 15.92 3.44
C MET A 134 -1.97 17.42 3.22
N ILE A 135 -2.02 17.89 1.97
CA ILE A 135 -2.20 19.31 1.65
C ILE A 135 -3.55 19.81 2.13
N LEU A 136 -4.63 19.08 1.86
CA LEU A 136 -5.96 19.48 2.30
C LEU A 136 -6.07 19.50 3.83
N GLU A 137 -5.56 18.47 4.51
CA GLU A 137 -5.57 18.38 5.96
C GLU A 137 -4.74 19.50 6.63
N HIS A 138 -3.50 19.70 6.18
CA HIS A 138 -2.55 20.58 6.87
C HIS A 138 -2.52 22.03 6.39
N LEU A 139 -2.88 22.32 5.13
CA LEU A 139 -2.85 23.69 4.60
C LEU A 139 -4.24 24.32 4.49
N VAL A 140 -5.26 23.55 4.11
CA VAL A 140 -6.58 24.10 3.78
C VAL A 140 -7.52 24.06 4.99
N PHE A 141 -7.59 22.93 5.70
CA PHE A 141 -8.52 22.72 6.82
C PHE A 141 -7.83 22.71 8.19
N ARG A 142 -6.68 23.38 8.30
CA ARG A 142 -5.81 23.40 9.47
C ARG A 142 -6.49 23.87 10.78
N ASP A 143 -7.56 24.66 10.68
CA ASP A 143 -8.10 25.46 11.80
C ASP A 143 -9.21 24.80 12.65
N LYS A 144 -9.55 23.52 12.47
CA LYS A 144 -10.60 22.87 13.29
C LYS A 144 -10.11 21.94 14.40
N HIS A 145 -8.80 21.81 14.59
CA HIS A 145 -8.21 20.95 15.62
C HIS A 145 -7.83 21.67 16.93
N GLU A 146 -8.06 22.98 17.04
CA GLU A 146 -7.83 23.75 18.27
C GLU A 146 -9.16 24.13 18.93
N ASN A 147 -9.80 23.17 19.60
CA ASN A 147 -10.37 23.33 20.94
C ASN A 147 -10.87 21.97 21.47
N PRO A 148 -10.65 21.69 22.77
CA PRO A 148 -10.70 20.36 23.38
C PRO A 148 -12.08 19.69 23.39
#